data_AF-A0A7S0DUE7-F1
#
_entry.id   AF-A0A7S0DUE7-F1
#
_cell.length_a   1.000
_cell.length_b   1.000
_cell.length_c   1.000
_cell.angle_alpha   90.00
_cell.angle_beta   90.00
_cell.angle_gamma   90.00
#
_symmetry.space_group_name_H-M   'P 1'
#
loop_
_entity.id
_entity.type
_entity.pdbx_description
1 polymer ?
#
loop_
_entity_poly.entity_id
_entity_poly.type
_entity_poly.pdbx_seq_one_letter_code
_entity_poly.pdbx_strand_id
1 'polypeptide(L)'
;AAPHLYLINTIYPERLWFGELDAGTRFLTSSLLFYFLLLTHPFSFLRFVYNWNTTWFGVFYGVLSVLLYVQYPVLVMTWAAWKRIKPFLAKQEDDWMMAGPGRVFFLSPEGRLSTWFWDSYLELSQMVGVFLMCKKTGALDLAVEHSVVDTITDKNFWRSVMEEAGVRVPMEIGRFDHGEVRINKDFAVKGTDLVCKVSDSYLGIGDKFLEAKEVQSIDNLKRIAKGSEDWKGKQVLLLEWMRPKESLGVHSLDIVTIITEAGPKVLSVLYWGECTGASSHTAKGGYCVDIESEMILSPARFYSPYFSKQPGKLVGTKLPGLKTAVDMSLRAHALAHKKQAWLMMIGWDCMFTKKDGEVVFFEGNFAASRIHRRITFSPLHAYRFLRSYF
;
A
#
# COMPACT_ATOMS: atom_id res chain seq x y z
N ALA A 1 21.39 10.89 17.73
CA ALA A 1 20.32 9.86 17.57
C ALA A 1 20.28 9.45 16.12
N ALA A 2 20.37 8.15 15.80
CA ALA A 2 20.37 7.70 14.41
C ALA A 2 19.08 8.18 13.71
N PRO A 3 19.15 8.92 12.59
CA PRO A 3 17.98 9.51 11.96
C PRO A 3 17.03 8.47 11.34
N HIS A 4 17.40 7.18 11.31
CA HIS A 4 16.65 6.11 10.68
C HIS A 4 16.43 4.95 11.65
N LEU A 5 15.19 4.49 11.74
CA LEU A 5 14.86 3.20 12.35
C LEU A 5 15.16 2.14 11.28
N TYR A 6 16.44 1.79 11.10
CA TYR A 6 16.88 0.80 10.11
C TYR A 6 16.42 -0.61 10.53
N LEU A 7 15.12 -0.88 10.45
CA LEU A 7 14.63 -2.26 10.51
C LEU A 7 14.98 -2.99 9.21
N ILE A 8 15.12 -2.27 8.08
CA ILE A 8 15.29 -2.86 6.74
C ILE A 8 16.15 -1.96 5.85
N ASN A 9 17.47 -2.07 5.95
CA ASN A 9 18.42 -1.56 4.94
C ASN A 9 19.35 -2.69 4.50
N THR A 10 18.82 -3.90 4.40
CA THR A 10 19.61 -5.12 4.22
C THR A 10 19.43 -5.70 2.84
N ILE A 11 20.55 -6.06 2.22
CA ILE A 11 20.59 -7.17 1.26
C ILE A 11 19.98 -8.37 1.98
N TYR A 12 18.83 -8.82 1.52
CA TYR A 12 18.19 -9.98 2.11
C TYR A 12 18.94 -11.25 1.71
N PRO A 13 19.10 -12.23 2.63
CA PRO A 13 19.79 -13.45 2.30
C PRO A 13 19.06 -14.17 1.18
N GLU A 14 19.83 -14.70 0.24
CA GLU A 14 19.31 -15.58 -0.81
C GLU A 14 18.72 -16.83 -0.15
N ARG A 15 17.40 -16.99 -0.31
CA ARG A 15 16.65 -18.15 0.17
C ARG A 15 15.44 -18.39 -0.71
N LEU A 16 14.81 -19.54 -0.55
CA LEU A 16 13.56 -19.85 -1.22
C LEU A 16 12.41 -19.03 -0.60
N TRP A 17 12.17 -17.85 -1.16
CA TRP A 17 11.07 -16.97 -0.75
C TRP A 17 9.71 -17.59 -1.08
N PHE A 18 8.79 -17.53 -0.12
CA PHE A 18 7.43 -18.06 -0.22
C PHE A 18 7.32 -19.55 -0.55
N GLY A 19 8.39 -20.32 -0.34
CA GLY A 19 8.26 -21.77 -0.16
C GLY A 19 7.54 -22.10 1.15
N GLU A 20 7.23 -23.38 1.36
CA GLU A 20 6.44 -23.86 2.50
C GLU A 20 7.02 -23.40 3.85
N LEU A 21 8.35 -23.47 4.00
CA LEU A 21 9.05 -23.04 5.21
C LEU A 21 8.95 -21.52 5.44
N ASP A 22 9.12 -20.69 4.39
CA ASP A 22 9.05 -19.24 4.51
C ASP A 22 7.62 -18.78 4.81
N ALA A 23 6.65 -19.27 4.04
CA ALA A 23 5.23 -18.94 4.24
C ALA A 23 4.74 -19.42 5.61
N GLY A 24 5.09 -20.65 6.00
CA GLY A 24 4.79 -21.20 7.32
C GLY A 24 5.43 -20.39 8.45
N THR A 25 6.70 -19.98 8.32
CA THR A 25 7.38 -19.14 9.32
C THR A 25 6.69 -17.80 9.51
N ARG A 26 6.27 -17.15 8.41
CA ARG A 26 5.54 -15.87 8.46
C ARG A 26 4.19 -16.00 9.16
N PHE A 27 3.44 -17.05 8.82
CA PHE A 27 2.18 -17.35 9.49
C PHE A 27 2.38 -17.64 10.98
N LEU A 28 3.32 -18.53 11.34
CA LEU A 28 3.63 -18.86 12.73
C LEU A 28 4.08 -17.64 13.53
N THR A 29 4.92 -16.79 12.96
CA THR A 29 5.37 -15.54 13.61
C THR A 29 4.18 -14.59 13.84
N SER A 30 3.25 -14.52 12.89
CA SER A 30 2.01 -13.73 13.03
C SER A 30 1.10 -14.28 14.13
N SER A 31 0.99 -15.61 14.24
CA SER A 31 0.27 -16.29 15.31
C SER A 31 0.90 -16.06 16.69
N LEU A 32 2.24 -16.11 16.78
CA LEU A 32 2.95 -15.77 18.02
C LEU A 32 2.70 -14.33 18.44
N LEU A 33 2.72 -13.39 17.49
CA LEU A 33 2.37 -11.99 17.77
C LEU A 33 0.90 -11.84 18.19
N PHE A 34 -0.03 -12.56 17.56
CA PHE A 34 -1.43 -12.58 17.96
C PHE A 34 -1.58 -13.03 19.42
N TYR A 35 -0.97 -14.15 19.81
CA TYR A 35 -1.05 -14.64 21.19
C TYR A 35 -0.34 -13.73 22.18
N PHE A 36 0.80 -13.15 21.79
CA PHE A 36 1.47 -12.13 22.59
C PHE A 36 0.54 -10.96 22.89
N LEU A 37 -0.17 -10.43 21.88
CA LEU A 37 -1.14 -9.35 22.04
C LEU A 37 -2.35 -9.76 22.87
N LEU A 38 -2.85 -10.99 22.69
CA LEU A 38 -3.94 -11.55 23.50
C LEU A 38 -3.57 -11.59 24.98
N LEU A 39 -2.34 -12.00 25.30
CA LEU A 39 -1.89 -12.12 26.69
C LEU A 39 -1.52 -10.76 27.31
N THR A 40 -0.90 -9.87 26.54
CA THR A 40 -0.41 -8.58 27.07
C THR A 40 -1.45 -7.47 27.02
N HIS A 41 -2.47 -7.60 26.16
CA HIS A 41 -3.47 -6.56 25.90
C HIS A 41 -4.90 -7.14 25.77
N PRO A 42 -5.34 -8.02 26.67
CA PRO A 42 -6.52 -8.87 26.46
C PRO A 42 -7.79 -8.07 26.12
N PHE A 43 -8.09 -7.01 26.86
CA PHE A 43 -9.32 -6.24 26.66
C PHE A 43 -9.29 -5.37 25.40
N SER A 44 -8.21 -4.59 25.22
CA SER A 44 -8.07 -3.73 24.05
C SER A 44 -7.94 -4.52 22.76
N PHE A 45 -7.25 -5.67 22.80
CA PHE A 45 -7.09 -6.51 21.62
C PHE A 45 -8.38 -7.29 21.31
N LEU A 46 -9.12 -7.76 22.31
CA LEU A 46 -10.44 -8.36 22.09
C LEU A 46 -11.43 -7.37 21.43
N ARG A 47 -11.52 -6.13 21.95
CA ARG A 47 -12.36 -5.08 21.33
C ARG A 47 -11.94 -4.81 19.89
N PHE A 48 -10.63 -4.74 19.64
CA PHE A 48 -10.11 -4.55 18.30
C PHE A 48 -10.47 -5.71 17.36
N VAL A 49 -10.28 -6.95 17.78
CA VAL A 49 -10.60 -8.13 16.96
C VAL A 49 -12.11 -8.19 16.68
N TYR A 50 -12.94 -7.82 17.65
CA TYR A 50 -14.38 -7.66 17.42
C TYR A 50 -14.66 -6.64 16.31
N ASN A 51 -14.16 -5.40 16.45
CA ASN A 51 -14.39 -4.34 15.47
C ASN A 51 -13.83 -4.71 14.09
N TRP A 52 -12.61 -5.25 14.04
CA TRP A 52 -11.98 -5.73 12.81
C TRP A 52 -12.87 -6.74 12.09
N ASN A 53 -13.30 -7.79 12.79
CA ASN A 53 -14.05 -8.86 12.17
C ASN A 53 -15.47 -8.44 11.77
N THR A 54 -16.14 -7.59 12.55
CA THR A 54 -17.46 -7.08 12.17
C THR A 54 -17.39 -6.15 10.95
N THR A 55 -16.31 -5.39 10.80
CA THR A 55 -16.11 -4.49 9.64
C THR A 55 -15.72 -5.27 8.39
N TRP A 56 -14.77 -6.21 8.48
CA TRP A 56 -14.28 -6.97 7.32
C TRP A 56 -15.21 -8.12 6.88
N PHE A 57 -15.87 -8.79 7.82
CA PHE A 57 -16.65 -10.01 7.55
C PHE A 57 -18.15 -9.86 7.85
N GLY A 58 -18.58 -8.66 8.26
CA GLY A 58 -19.96 -8.39 8.68
C GLY A 58 -20.26 -8.86 10.11
N VAL A 59 -21.36 -8.36 10.67
CA VAL A 59 -21.70 -8.54 12.10
C VAL A 59 -21.79 -10.01 12.50
N PHE A 60 -22.48 -10.85 11.72
CA PHE A 60 -22.73 -12.25 12.09
C PHE A 60 -21.44 -13.08 12.16
N TYR A 61 -20.67 -13.13 11.07
CA TYR A 61 -19.40 -13.86 11.04
C TYR A 61 -18.36 -13.21 11.96
N GLY A 62 -18.41 -11.88 12.09
CA GLY A 62 -17.58 -11.13 13.01
C GLY A 62 -17.75 -11.58 14.46
N VAL A 63 -18.99 -11.60 14.96
CA VAL A 63 -19.30 -12.07 16.32
C VAL A 63 -18.89 -13.53 16.51
N LEU A 64 -19.20 -14.41 15.54
CA LEU A 64 -18.86 -15.83 15.64
C LEU A 64 -17.35 -16.05 15.77
N SER A 65 -16.54 -15.30 15.01
CA SER A 65 -15.08 -15.40 15.06
C SER A 65 -14.50 -14.97 16.42
N VAL A 66 -15.17 -14.06 17.12
CA VAL A 66 -14.79 -13.58 18.46
C VAL A 66 -15.12 -14.61 19.55
N LEU A 67 -16.18 -15.41 19.38
CA LEU A 67 -16.46 -16.53 20.31
C LEU A 67 -15.33 -17.57 20.31
N LEU A 68 -14.61 -17.67 19.21
CA LEU A 68 -13.46 -18.55 19.01
C LEU A 68 -12.13 -17.77 19.03
N TYR A 69 -12.10 -16.64 19.74
CA TYR A 69 -10.98 -15.68 19.75
C TYR A 69 -9.62 -16.32 20.09
N VAL A 70 -9.58 -17.24 21.06
CA VAL A 70 -8.34 -17.94 21.41
C VAL A 70 -7.87 -18.85 20.28
N GLN A 71 -8.79 -19.41 19.49
CA GLN A 71 -8.50 -20.25 18.33
C GLN A 71 -8.43 -19.46 17.02
N TYR A 72 -8.44 -18.13 17.06
CA TYR A 72 -8.57 -17.29 15.87
C TYR A 72 -7.53 -17.58 14.77
N PRO A 73 -6.23 -17.80 15.06
CA PRO A 73 -5.28 -18.21 14.02
C PRO A 73 -5.67 -19.52 13.29
N VAL A 74 -6.28 -20.47 14.01
CA VAL A 74 -6.80 -21.71 13.41
C VAL A 74 -8.02 -21.43 12.55
N LEU A 75 -8.91 -20.53 12.98
CA LEU A 75 -10.06 -20.09 12.16
C LEU A 75 -9.61 -19.42 10.85
N VAL A 76 -8.55 -18.61 10.90
CA VAL A 76 -8.00 -17.99 9.69
C VAL A 76 -7.48 -19.07 8.73
N MET A 77 -6.84 -20.12 9.24
CA MET A 77 -6.39 -21.24 8.40
C MET A 77 -7.57 -22.03 7.81
N THR A 78 -8.63 -22.30 8.59
CA THR A 78 -9.81 -23.00 8.07
C THR A 78 -10.56 -22.15 7.05
N TRP A 79 -10.62 -20.83 7.26
CA TRP A 79 -11.18 -19.87 6.32
C TRP A 79 -10.38 -19.80 5.01
N ALA A 80 -9.05 -19.74 5.09
CA ALA A 80 -8.17 -19.79 3.92
C ALA A 80 -8.34 -21.09 3.13
N ALA A 81 -8.49 -22.23 3.82
CA ALA A 81 -8.80 -23.51 3.17
C ALA A 81 -10.19 -23.48 2.51
N TRP A 82 -11.20 -22.95 3.21
CA TRP A 82 -12.56 -22.81 2.70
C TRP A 82 -12.64 -21.94 1.44
N LYS A 83 -11.95 -20.78 1.42
CA LYS A 83 -11.84 -19.89 0.25
C LYS A 83 -11.35 -20.60 -1.01
N ARG A 84 -10.60 -21.70 -0.87
CA ARG A 84 -10.17 -22.53 -2.00
C ARG A 84 -11.13 -23.63 -2.41
N ILE A 85 -11.95 -24.11 -1.48
CA ILE A 85 -12.97 -25.11 -1.76
C ILE A 85 -14.20 -24.42 -2.39
N LYS A 86 -14.54 -23.22 -1.92
CA LYS A 86 -15.71 -22.44 -2.36
C LYS A 86 -15.84 -22.30 -3.89
N PRO A 87 -14.78 -22.03 -4.69
CA PRO A 87 -14.89 -21.94 -6.15
C PRO A 87 -15.36 -23.22 -6.83
N PHE A 88 -15.16 -24.38 -6.20
CA PHE A 88 -15.67 -25.66 -6.68
C PHE A 88 -17.15 -25.88 -6.32
N LEU A 89 -17.70 -25.08 -5.40
CA LEU A 89 -19.06 -25.23 -4.85
C LEU A 89 -20.00 -24.08 -5.24
N ALA A 90 -19.47 -22.89 -5.57
CA ALA A 90 -20.25 -21.71 -5.93
C ALA A 90 -19.45 -20.78 -6.86
N LYS A 91 -20.15 -19.96 -7.66
CA LYS A 91 -19.53 -18.85 -8.40
C LYS A 91 -18.85 -17.90 -7.41
N GLN A 92 -17.57 -17.63 -7.66
CA GLN A 92 -16.75 -16.75 -6.84
C GLN A 92 -17.23 -15.30 -6.99
N GLU A 93 -17.29 -14.55 -5.89
CA GLU A 93 -17.35 -13.08 -5.92
C GLU A 93 -15.93 -12.54 -6.18
N ASP A 94 -15.82 -11.41 -6.87
CA ASP A 94 -14.53 -10.83 -7.25
C ASP A 94 -13.71 -10.45 -6.01
N ASP A 95 -12.53 -11.05 -5.87
CA ASP A 95 -11.55 -10.65 -4.85
C ASP A 95 -10.90 -9.33 -5.28
N TRP A 96 -11.09 -8.29 -4.47
CA TRP A 96 -10.56 -6.95 -4.74
C TRP A 96 -9.03 -6.95 -4.90
N MET A 97 -8.30 -7.86 -4.23
CA MET A 97 -6.84 -7.99 -4.37
C MET A 97 -6.44 -8.42 -5.79
N MET A 98 -7.37 -9.03 -6.53
CA MET A 98 -7.16 -9.58 -7.87
C MET A 98 -7.83 -8.74 -8.97
N ALA A 99 -8.66 -7.77 -8.60
CA ALA A 99 -9.46 -6.95 -9.52
C ALA A 99 -8.64 -5.91 -10.31
N GLY A 100 -7.53 -5.43 -9.75
CA GLY A 100 -6.72 -4.36 -10.34
C GLY A 100 -5.38 -4.83 -10.95
N PRO A 101 -4.71 -3.97 -11.75
CA PRO A 101 -3.35 -4.24 -12.24
C PRO A 101 -2.35 -4.45 -11.10
N GLY A 102 -2.58 -3.83 -9.92
CA GLY A 102 -1.78 -4.01 -8.71
C GLY A 102 -1.82 -5.40 -8.07
N ARG A 103 -2.53 -6.38 -8.65
CA ARG A 103 -2.61 -7.77 -8.14
C ARG A 103 -1.26 -8.47 -7.94
N VAL A 104 -0.21 -7.99 -8.61
CA VAL A 104 1.18 -8.50 -8.47
C VAL A 104 1.68 -8.50 -7.01
N PHE A 105 1.12 -7.64 -6.16
CA PHE A 105 1.48 -7.55 -4.75
C PHE A 105 0.81 -8.61 -3.85
N PHE A 106 -0.12 -9.40 -4.39
CA PHE A 106 -0.96 -10.36 -3.66
C PHE A 106 -0.98 -11.76 -4.28
N LEU A 107 -0.37 -11.94 -5.46
CA LEU A 107 -0.31 -13.24 -6.13
C LEU A 107 0.17 -14.34 -5.18
N SER A 108 -0.57 -15.44 -5.18
CA SER A 108 -0.27 -16.68 -4.48
C SER A 108 1.07 -17.30 -4.90
N PRO A 109 1.86 -17.87 -3.98
CA PRO A 109 3.04 -18.64 -4.33
C PRO A 109 2.69 -19.99 -4.97
N GLU A 110 3.68 -20.60 -5.62
CA GLU A 110 3.60 -21.97 -6.14
C GLU A 110 3.49 -22.99 -4.98
N GLY A 111 2.65 -24.02 -5.17
CA GLY A 111 2.48 -25.13 -4.23
C GLY A 111 1.33 -24.95 -3.24
N ARG A 112 0.50 -25.99 -3.08
CA ARG A 112 -0.76 -25.93 -2.31
C ARG A 112 -0.56 -25.49 -0.86
N LEU A 113 0.46 -26.03 -0.20
CA LEU A 113 0.77 -25.76 1.21
C LEU A 113 1.33 -24.34 1.38
N SER A 114 2.30 -23.94 0.56
CA SER A 114 2.84 -22.57 0.52
C SER A 114 1.73 -21.54 0.34
N THR A 115 0.82 -21.77 -0.61
CA THR A 115 -0.29 -20.86 -0.81
C THR A 115 -1.19 -20.83 0.42
N TRP A 116 -1.48 -21.97 1.05
CA TRP A 116 -2.41 -22.00 2.21
C TRP A 116 -1.86 -21.22 3.39
N PHE A 117 -0.56 -21.34 3.65
CA PHE A 117 0.13 -20.49 4.62
C PHE A 117 0.15 -19.03 4.21
N TRP A 118 0.36 -18.71 2.92
CA TRP A 118 0.35 -17.34 2.42
C TRP A 118 -0.99 -16.64 2.64
N ASP A 119 -2.10 -17.27 2.26
CA ASP A 119 -3.44 -16.70 2.42
C ASP A 119 -3.76 -16.53 3.91
N SER A 120 -3.46 -17.55 4.73
CA SER A 120 -3.65 -17.48 6.19
C SER A 120 -2.79 -16.36 6.83
N TYR A 121 -1.57 -16.20 6.34
CA TYR A 121 -0.64 -15.16 6.78
C TYR A 121 -1.18 -13.77 6.44
N LEU A 122 -1.62 -13.52 5.20
CA LEU A 122 -2.10 -12.20 4.79
C LEU A 122 -3.27 -11.73 5.66
N GLU A 123 -4.24 -12.61 5.92
CA GLU A 123 -5.43 -12.31 6.74
C GLU A 123 -5.05 -11.99 8.19
N LEU A 124 -4.32 -12.90 8.86
CA LEU A 124 -3.98 -12.74 10.29
C LEU A 124 -3.04 -11.56 10.53
N SER A 125 -2.04 -11.42 9.66
CA SER A 125 -0.92 -10.52 9.90
C SER A 125 -1.26 -9.05 9.62
N GLN A 126 -2.22 -8.77 8.72
CA GLN A 126 -2.75 -7.42 8.53
C GLN A 126 -3.43 -6.90 9.79
N MET A 127 -4.34 -7.68 10.38
CA MET A 127 -5.01 -7.36 11.64
C MET A 127 -4.01 -7.11 12.76
N VAL A 128 -3.08 -8.04 12.97
CA VAL A 128 -2.03 -7.91 13.99
C VAL A 128 -1.17 -6.66 13.76
N GLY A 129 -0.81 -6.39 12.51
CA GLY A 129 -0.02 -5.22 12.13
C GLY A 129 -0.71 -3.90 12.45
N VAL A 130 -2.00 -3.76 12.11
CA VAL A 130 -2.79 -2.57 12.41
C VAL A 130 -2.89 -2.33 13.91
N PHE A 131 -3.13 -3.37 14.72
CA PHE A 131 -3.15 -3.22 16.17
C PHE A 131 -1.81 -2.74 16.73
N LEU A 132 -0.71 -3.38 16.34
CA LEU A 132 0.64 -3.04 16.79
C LEU A 132 0.97 -1.57 16.52
N MET A 133 0.56 -1.06 15.36
CA MET A 133 0.83 0.31 14.95
C MET A 133 -0.08 1.33 15.60
N CYS A 134 -1.38 1.06 15.69
CA CYS A 134 -2.38 2.08 16.02
C CYS A 134 -2.90 2.01 17.46
N LYS A 135 -2.58 0.98 18.25
CA LYS A 135 -3.08 0.84 19.63
C LYS A 135 -2.88 2.10 20.49
N LYS A 136 -1.70 2.73 20.43
CA LYS A 136 -1.32 3.84 21.32
C LYS A 136 -1.98 5.18 20.94
N THR A 137 -2.75 5.23 19.84
CA THR A 137 -3.28 6.50 19.28
C THR A 137 -4.64 6.89 19.86
N GLY A 138 -5.31 5.98 20.58
CA GLY A 138 -6.68 6.18 21.06
C GLY A 138 -7.76 6.20 19.95
N ALA A 139 -7.37 6.02 18.68
CA ALA A 139 -8.23 6.08 17.51
C ALA A 139 -8.15 4.77 16.69
N LEU A 140 -8.18 3.65 17.42
CA LEU A 140 -8.06 2.32 16.84
C LEU A 140 -9.28 1.94 15.98
N ASP A 141 -10.47 2.40 16.35
CA ASP A 141 -11.71 2.16 15.60
C ASP A 141 -11.65 2.82 14.21
N LEU A 142 -11.08 4.04 14.12
CA LEU A 142 -10.81 4.71 12.84
C LEU A 142 -9.81 3.93 12.00
N ALA A 143 -8.73 3.43 12.61
CA ALA A 143 -7.73 2.63 11.90
C ALA A 143 -8.32 1.31 11.33
N VAL A 144 -9.32 0.73 11.98
CA VAL A 144 -10.06 -0.43 11.47
C VAL A 144 -10.93 -0.04 10.29
N GLU A 145 -11.75 1.01 10.40
CA GLU A 145 -12.61 1.48 9.33
C GLU A 145 -11.80 1.77 8.06
N HIS A 146 -10.69 2.48 8.23
CA HIS A 146 -9.73 2.83 7.18
C HIS A 146 -8.93 1.66 6.60
N SER A 147 -8.97 0.50 7.23
CA SER A 147 -8.38 -0.70 6.64
C SER A 147 -9.24 -1.30 5.53
N VAL A 148 -10.55 -0.97 5.49
CA VAL A 148 -11.51 -1.46 4.48
C VAL A 148 -11.89 -0.35 3.49
N VAL A 149 -12.31 0.82 4.00
CA VAL A 149 -12.83 1.92 3.18
C VAL A 149 -12.13 3.22 3.56
N ASP A 150 -11.65 3.95 2.57
CA ASP A 150 -11.00 5.23 2.80
C ASP A 150 -12.02 6.38 2.86
N THR A 151 -12.55 6.69 4.05
CA THR A 151 -13.57 7.73 4.22
C THR A 151 -12.99 9.10 4.62
N ILE A 152 -11.96 9.11 5.46
CA ILE A 152 -11.21 10.31 5.92
C ILE A 152 -9.94 10.59 5.12
N THR A 153 -9.17 9.57 4.70
CA THR A 153 -7.87 9.74 4.05
C THR A 153 -7.96 9.49 2.55
N ASP A 154 -9.01 10.02 1.91
CA ASP A 154 -9.17 9.89 0.47
C ASP A 154 -8.03 10.58 -0.33
N LYS A 155 -8.09 10.50 -1.65
CA LYS A 155 -7.10 11.16 -2.52
C LYS A 155 -7.04 12.68 -2.33
N ASN A 156 -8.12 13.32 -1.86
CA ASN A 156 -8.14 14.76 -1.57
C ASN A 156 -7.34 15.07 -0.31
N PHE A 157 -7.53 14.30 0.75
CA PHE A 157 -6.75 14.41 1.99
C PHE A 157 -5.25 14.28 1.71
N TRP A 158 -4.84 13.24 0.99
CA TRP A 158 -3.42 13.05 0.68
C TRP A 158 -2.84 14.19 -0.14
N ARG A 159 -3.56 14.64 -1.17
CA ARG A 159 -3.14 15.75 -2.02
C ARG A 159 -2.98 17.05 -1.22
N SER A 160 -3.95 17.39 -0.38
CA SER A 160 -3.90 18.55 0.52
C SER A 160 -2.72 18.48 1.50
N VAL A 161 -2.50 17.33 2.14
CA VAL A 161 -1.36 17.13 3.05
C VAL A 161 -0.03 17.36 2.32
N MET A 162 0.13 16.81 1.12
CA MET A 162 1.36 16.93 0.35
C MET A 162 1.59 18.38 -0.12
N GLU A 163 0.55 19.06 -0.61
CA GLU A 163 0.63 20.46 -1.02
C GLU A 163 0.99 21.38 0.16
N GLU A 164 0.32 21.24 1.29
CA GLU A 164 0.62 22.01 2.51
C GLU A 164 2.02 21.72 3.07
N ALA A 165 2.55 20.50 2.86
CA ALA A 165 3.92 20.14 3.23
C ALA A 165 4.98 20.62 2.22
N GLY A 166 4.58 21.36 1.18
CA GLY A 166 5.48 21.86 0.14
C GLY A 166 6.02 20.75 -0.77
N VAL A 167 5.28 19.65 -0.92
CA VAL A 167 5.63 18.53 -1.79
C VAL A 167 4.97 18.73 -3.16
N ARG A 168 5.71 18.47 -4.24
CA ARG A 168 5.15 18.52 -5.58
C ARG A 168 4.21 17.33 -5.80
N VAL A 169 2.97 17.63 -6.15
CA VAL A 169 1.94 16.67 -6.59
C VAL A 169 1.52 17.01 -8.02
N PRO A 170 0.98 16.09 -8.83
CA PRO A 170 0.41 16.42 -10.14
C PRO A 170 -0.64 17.53 -10.01
N MET A 171 -0.65 18.40 -11.00
CA MET A 171 -1.60 19.50 -11.06
C MET A 171 -3.01 18.98 -11.30
N GLU A 172 -3.99 19.50 -10.56
CA GLU A 172 -5.40 19.18 -10.77
C GLU A 172 -6.00 20.09 -11.85
N ILE A 173 -6.36 19.49 -12.97
CA ILE A 173 -6.93 20.17 -14.14
C ILE A 173 -8.45 20.26 -14.01
N GLY A 174 -9.06 19.29 -13.34
CA GLY A 174 -10.48 19.29 -13.08
C GLY A 174 -10.95 18.04 -12.35
N ARG A 175 -12.26 17.87 -12.29
CA ARG A 175 -12.94 16.75 -11.65
C ARG A 175 -14.14 16.31 -12.46
N PHE A 176 -14.42 15.03 -12.41
CA PHE A 176 -15.73 14.49 -12.75
C PHE A 176 -16.45 14.11 -11.47
N ASP A 177 -17.66 14.63 -11.30
CA ASP A 177 -18.47 14.41 -10.12
C ASP A 177 -19.95 14.36 -10.52
N HIS A 178 -20.65 13.31 -10.09
CA HIS A 178 -22.08 13.09 -10.36
C HIS A 178 -22.55 13.35 -11.81
N GLY A 179 -21.74 12.97 -12.81
CA GLY A 179 -22.11 13.13 -14.23
C GLY A 179 -21.70 14.47 -14.85
N GLU A 180 -21.09 15.37 -14.07
CA GLU A 180 -20.58 16.66 -14.52
C GLU A 180 -19.05 16.68 -14.51
N VAL A 181 -18.46 17.27 -15.57
CA VAL A 181 -17.02 17.59 -15.59
C VAL A 181 -16.85 19.06 -15.25
N ARG A 182 -16.11 19.35 -14.20
CA ARG A 182 -15.71 20.69 -13.77
C ARG A 182 -14.22 20.87 -14.03
N ILE A 183 -13.87 21.84 -14.85
CA ILE A 183 -12.49 22.16 -15.19
C ILE A 183 -12.08 23.40 -14.41
N ASN A 184 -10.85 23.39 -13.90
CA ASN A 184 -10.28 24.56 -13.26
C ASN A 184 -10.01 25.64 -14.33
N LYS A 185 -10.52 26.85 -14.12
CA LYS A 185 -10.62 27.92 -15.13
C LYS A 185 -9.27 28.35 -15.69
N ASP A 186 -8.21 28.11 -14.93
CA ASP A 186 -6.84 28.53 -15.26
C ASP A 186 -6.14 27.59 -16.26
N PHE A 187 -6.81 26.51 -16.73
CA PHE A 187 -6.14 25.47 -17.51
C PHE A 187 -6.76 25.18 -18.88
N ALA A 188 -5.88 25.10 -19.88
CA ALA A 188 -6.22 24.60 -21.19
C ALA A 188 -6.32 23.07 -21.16
N VAL A 189 -7.55 22.56 -21.31
CA VAL A 189 -7.81 21.12 -21.45
C VAL A 189 -7.20 20.55 -22.73
N LYS A 190 -7.23 21.34 -23.81
CA LYS A 190 -6.77 20.90 -25.12
C LYS A 190 -5.26 20.71 -25.13
N GLY A 191 -4.82 19.52 -25.54
CA GLY A 191 -3.40 19.23 -25.74
C GLY A 191 -2.66 18.79 -24.47
N THR A 192 -3.38 18.52 -23.38
CA THR A 192 -2.79 18.11 -22.10
C THR A 192 -2.99 16.61 -21.90
N ASP A 193 -1.92 15.88 -21.61
CA ASP A 193 -2.00 14.48 -21.19
C ASP A 193 -2.62 14.40 -19.78
N LEU A 194 -3.59 13.52 -19.60
CA LEU A 194 -4.32 13.36 -18.33
C LEU A 194 -4.17 11.97 -17.74
N VAL A 195 -4.11 11.92 -16.42
CA VAL A 195 -4.42 10.73 -15.64
C VAL A 195 -5.70 10.99 -14.85
N CYS A 196 -6.68 10.10 -15.02
CA CYS A 196 -7.98 10.16 -14.36
C CYS A 196 -7.99 9.13 -13.24
N LYS A 197 -8.14 9.58 -11.99
CA LYS A 197 -8.10 8.71 -10.79
C LYS A 197 -9.43 8.70 -10.04
N VAL A 198 -9.96 7.53 -9.77
CA VAL A 198 -11.17 7.36 -8.93
C VAL A 198 -10.80 7.63 -7.47
N SER A 199 -11.55 8.50 -6.78
CA SER A 199 -11.13 9.07 -5.48
C SER A 199 -11.06 8.03 -4.35
N ASP A 200 -11.94 7.04 -4.37
CA ASP A 200 -12.16 6.02 -3.32
C ASP A 200 -11.71 4.60 -3.74
N SER A 201 -10.81 4.49 -4.71
CA SER A 201 -10.34 3.19 -5.23
C SER A 201 -8.86 2.94 -5.05
N TYR A 202 -8.47 1.66 -5.04
CA TYR A 202 -7.10 1.19 -4.81
C TYR A 202 -6.55 0.42 -6.02
N LEU A 203 -5.23 0.19 -6.03
CA LEU A 203 -4.54 -0.70 -6.99
C LEU A 203 -4.74 -0.33 -8.47
N GLY A 204 -5.08 0.93 -8.76
CA GLY A 204 -5.35 1.44 -10.10
C GLY A 204 -6.70 1.02 -10.69
N ILE A 205 -7.63 0.54 -9.87
CA ILE A 205 -8.96 0.17 -10.32
C ILE A 205 -9.71 1.43 -10.80
N GLY A 206 -10.15 1.40 -12.05
CA GLY A 206 -10.87 2.51 -12.70
C GLY A 206 -9.99 3.67 -13.17
N ASP A 207 -8.67 3.63 -12.97
CA ASP A 207 -7.76 4.67 -13.47
C ASP A 207 -7.69 4.65 -15.01
N LYS A 208 -7.65 5.83 -15.63
CA LYS A 208 -7.41 5.97 -17.08
C LYS A 208 -6.27 6.93 -17.37
N PHE A 209 -5.51 6.63 -18.40
CA PHE A 209 -4.44 7.48 -18.94
C PHE A 209 -4.88 7.92 -20.32
N LEU A 210 -5.05 9.23 -20.51
CA LEU A 210 -5.55 9.84 -21.74
C LEU A 210 -4.45 10.71 -22.32
N GLU A 211 -4.05 10.44 -23.56
CA GLU A 211 -3.11 11.30 -24.26
C GLU A 211 -3.78 12.60 -24.69
N ALA A 212 -2.98 13.65 -24.87
CA ALA A 212 -3.38 14.96 -25.37
C ALA A 212 -4.25 14.90 -26.63
N LYS A 213 -3.99 13.90 -27.49
CA LYS A 213 -4.75 13.66 -28.73
C LYS A 213 -6.18 13.18 -28.47
N GLU A 214 -6.44 12.56 -27.33
CA GLU A 214 -7.77 12.10 -26.89
C GLU A 214 -8.50 13.24 -26.17
N VAL A 215 -7.75 14.12 -25.50
CA VAL A 215 -8.24 15.28 -24.76
C VAL A 215 -8.31 16.53 -25.66
N GLN A 216 -9.21 16.49 -26.65
CA GLN A 216 -9.36 17.57 -27.64
C GLN A 216 -10.29 18.71 -27.17
N SER A 217 -11.25 18.40 -26.30
CA SER A 217 -12.26 19.34 -25.81
C SER A 217 -12.88 18.87 -24.49
N ILE A 218 -13.54 19.80 -23.78
CA ILE A 218 -14.31 19.50 -22.57
C ILE A 218 -15.45 18.51 -22.89
N ASP A 219 -16.10 18.65 -24.05
CA ASP A 219 -17.19 17.73 -24.45
C ASP A 219 -16.68 16.32 -24.73
N ASN A 220 -15.46 16.17 -25.25
CA ASN A 220 -14.82 14.88 -25.39
C ASN A 220 -14.60 14.24 -23.99
N LEU A 221 -14.05 14.98 -23.03
CA LEU A 221 -13.88 14.50 -21.66
C LEU A 221 -15.21 14.12 -20.99
N LYS A 222 -16.26 14.92 -21.16
CA LYS A 222 -17.61 14.59 -20.67
C LYS A 222 -18.12 13.28 -21.26
N ARG A 223 -17.88 13.04 -22.55
CA ARG A 223 -18.28 11.79 -23.22
C ARG A 223 -17.49 10.60 -22.69
N ILE A 224 -16.17 10.72 -22.52
CA ILE A 224 -15.34 9.68 -21.91
C ILE A 224 -15.84 9.37 -20.51
N ALA A 225 -16.12 10.39 -19.71
CA ALA A 225 -16.55 10.22 -18.33
C ALA A 225 -17.93 9.55 -18.22
N LYS A 226 -18.92 10.01 -19.01
CA LYS A 226 -20.26 9.41 -19.04
C LYS A 226 -20.28 7.99 -19.58
N GLY A 227 -19.35 7.63 -20.48
CA GLY A 227 -19.21 6.29 -21.03
C GLY A 227 -18.40 5.31 -20.18
N SER A 228 -17.89 5.74 -19.02
CA SER A 228 -17.05 4.91 -18.15
C SER A 228 -17.89 4.30 -17.03
N GLU A 229 -18.20 2.99 -17.14
CA GLU A 229 -18.93 2.27 -16.09
C GLU A 229 -18.23 2.34 -14.73
N ASP A 230 -16.89 2.28 -14.71
CA ASP A 230 -16.09 2.36 -13.49
C ASP A 230 -16.25 3.68 -12.72
N TRP A 231 -16.69 4.74 -13.40
CA TRP A 231 -16.82 6.09 -12.84
C TRP A 231 -18.25 6.44 -12.45
N LYS A 232 -19.20 5.54 -12.71
CA LYS A 232 -20.63 5.79 -12.45
C LYS A 232 -20.88 5.99 -10.96
N GLY A 233 -21.39 7.16 -10.60
CA GLY A 233 -21.68 7.52 -9.20
C GLY A 233 -20.45 7.82 -8.34
N LYS A 234 -19.26 7.94 -8.95
CA LYS A 234 -18.00 8.18 -8.23
C LYS A 234 -17.38 9.52 -8.59
N GLN A 235 -16.57 10.05 -7.69
CA GLN A 235 -15.74 11.22 -7.94
C GLN A 235 -14.42 10.80 -8.59
N VAL A 236 -14.05 11.45 -9.69
CA VAL A 236 -12.80 11.20 -10.42
C VAL A 236 -11.99 12.49 -10.54
N LEU A 237 -10.72 12.43 -10.12
CA LEU A 237 -9.76 13.52 -10.27
C LEU A 237 -9.17 13.48 -11.68
N LEU A 238 -9.13 14.63 -12.36
CA LEU A 238 -8.45 14.81 -13.65
C LEU A 238 -7.13 15.53 -13.38
N LEU A 239 -6.02 14.80 -13.45
CA LEU A 239 -4.70 15.27 -13.07
C LEU A 239 -3.76 15.33 -14.28
N GLU A 240 -2.78 16.21 -14.22
CA GLU A 240 -1.64 16.22 -15.16
C GLU A 240 -0.97 14.84 -15.21
N TRP A 241 -0.86 14.26 -16.40
CA TRP A 241 -0.10 13.01 -16.57
C TRP A 241 1.40 13.30 -16.58
N MET A 242 1.99 13.24 -15.39
CA MET A 242 3.43 13.39 -15.23
C MET A 242 4.19 12.32 -16.02
N ARG A 243 5.28 12.73 -16.68
CA ARG A 243 6.15 11.82 -17.43
C ARG A 243 7.37 11.42 -16.59
N PRO A 244 7.68 10.13 -16.50
CA PRO A 244 8.82 9.65 -15.71
C PRO A 244 10.15 10.05 -16.35
N LYS A 245 11.23 9.98 -15.55
CA LYS A 245 12.59 10.05 -16.07
C LYS A 245 12.83 8.94 -17.10
N GLU A 246 13.21 9.32 -18.32
CA GLU A 246 13.32 8.38 -19.45
C GLU A 246 14.27 7.21 -19.17
N SER A 247 15.42 7.48 -18.56
CA SER A 247 16.43 6.47 -18.21
C SER A 247 15.94 5.42 -17.21
N LEU A 248 14.85 5.68 -16.49
CA LEU A 248 14.26 4.78 -15.50
C LEU A 248 12.98 4.09 -16.01
N GLY A 249 12.45 4.52 -17.16
CA GLY A 249 11.14 4.10 -17.66
C GLY A 249 10.00 4.47 -16.70
N VAL A 250 8.82 3.89 -16.90
CA VAL A 250 7.71 4.01 -15.94
C VAL A 250 8.09 3.29 -14.64
N HIS A 251 8.00 4.02 -13.52
CA HIS A 251 8.40 3.54 -12.21
C HIS A 251 7.66 4.26 -11.08
N SER A 252 7.82 3.76 -9.85
CA SER A 252 7.41 4.43 -8.61
C SER A 252 8.33 4.02 -7.47
N LEU A 253 8.58 4.92 -6.54
CA LEU A 253 9.06 4.62 -5.20
C LEU A 253 7.86 4.36 -4.28
N ASP A 254 7.98 3.38 -3.39
CA ASP A 254 7.13 3.19 -2.20
C ASP A 254 8.00 3.50 -0.98
N ILE A 255 7.88 4.73 -0.49
CA ILE A 255 8.58 5.20 0.71
C ILE A 255 7.65 5.00 1.89
N VAL A 256 8.02 4.10 2.79
CA VAL A 256 7.22 3.82 3.99
C VAL A 256 7.82 4.54 5.17
N THR A 257 6.99 5.35 5.83
CA THR A 257 7.34 6.18 6.99
C THR A 257 6.55 5.75 8.22
N ILE A 258 7.13 5.95 9.41
CA ILE A 258 6.59 5.56 10.71
C ILE A 258 6.79 6.68 11.73
N ILE A 259 5.79 6.96 12.57
CA ILE A 259 5.91 7.90 13.69
C ILE A 259 6.63 7.22 14.85
N THR A 260 7.65 7.89 15.39
CA THR A 260 8.37 7.50 16.61
C THR A 260 8.30 8.63 17.64
N GLU A 261 8.77 8.41 18.86
CA GLU A 261 8.91 9.47 19.88
C GLU A 261 9.79 10.63 19.40
N ALA A 262 10.75 10.36 18.51
CA ALA A 262 11.63 11.36 17.91
C ALA A 262 11.05 11.99 16.62
N GLY A 263 9.77 11.79 16.33
CA GLY A 263 9.10 12.22 15.11
C GLY A 263 9.07 11.15 14.00
N PRO A 264 8.65 11.51 12.77
CA PRO A 264 8.57 10.58 11.65
C PRO A 264 9.96 10.07 11.25
N LYS A 265 10.02 8.80 10.84
CA LYS A 265 11.23 8.09 10.37
C LYS A 265 10.90 7.29 9.13
N VAL A 266 11.88 7.11 8.24
CA VAL A 266 11.74 6.16 7.13
C VAL A 266 11.99 4.76 7.64
N LEU A 267 11.08 3.85 7.31
CA LEU A 267 11.15 2.43 7.62
C LEU A 267 11.76 1.62 6.47
N SER A 268 11.39 1.93 5.23
CA SER A 268 11.91 1.27 4.03
C SER A 268 11.62 2.09 2.78
N VAL A 269 12.49 1.98 1.78
CA VAL A 269 12.21 2.47 0.42
C VAL A 269 12.29 1.31 -0.57
N LEU A 270 11.23 1.14 -1.33
CA LEU A 270 11.18 0.18 -2.44
C LEU A 270 11.04 0.92 -3.76
N TYR A 271 11.61 0.36 -4.83
CA TYR A 271 11.49 0.85 -6.19
C TYR A 271 10.74 -0.19 -7.04
N TRP A 272 9.64 0.23 -7.65
CA TRP A 272 8.84 -0.53 -8.58
C TRP A 272 9.14 -0.05 -10.00
N GLY A 273 9.63 -0.93 -10.86
CA GLY A 273 10.03 -0.60 -12.21
C GLY A 273 9.86 -1.74 -13.20
N GLU A 274 10.50 -1.59 -14.36
CA GLU A 274 10.32 -2.49 -15.52
C GLU A 274 8.84 -2.62 -15.90
N CYS A 275 8.10 -1.52 -15.83
CA CYS A 275 6.66 -1.51 -16.06
C CYS A 275 6.35 -1.65 -17.55
N THR A 276 5.29 -2.39 -17.87
CA THR A 276 4.84 -2.62 -19.26
C THR A 276 3.70 -1.70 -19.70
N GLY A 277 3.09 -0.97 -18.76
CA GLY A 277 2.00 -0.04 -19.01
C GLY A 277 2.30 1.39 -18.52
N ALA A 278 1.26 2.22 -18.49
CA ALA A 278 1.36 3.63 -18.13
C ALA A 278 1.59 3.91 -16.62
N SER A 279 1.53 2.88 -15.77
CA SER A 279 1.71 3.01 -14.32
C SER A 279 2.54 1.88 -13.70
N SER A 280 3.05 2.15 -12.50
CA SER A 280 3.81 1.20 -11.66
C SER A 280 3.00 -0.02 -11.22
N HIS A 281 1.66 0.00 -11.34
CA HIS A 281 0.83 -1.18 -11.10
C HIS A 281 1.15 -2.34 -12.06
N THR A 282 1.81 -2.06 -13.18
CA THR A 282 2.27 -3.09 -14.14
C THR A 282 3.73 -3.52 -13.93
N ALA A 283 4.34 -3.15 -12.80
CA ALA A 283 5.73 -3.43 -12.50
C ALA A 283 6.08 -4.91 -12.67
N LYS A 284 7.20 -5.16 -13.36
CA LYS A 284 7.81 -6.49 -13.46
C LYS A 284 8.99 -6.66 -12.50
N GLY A 285 9.48 -5.54 -11.96
CA GLY A 285 10.59 -5.53 -11.02
C GLY A 285 10.28 -4.73 -9.75
N GLY A 286 10.58 -5.31 -8.60
CA GLY A 286 10.64 -4.68 -7.30
C GLY A 286 12.06 -4.72 -6.74
N TYR A 287 12.49 -3.62 -6.10
CA TYR A 287 13.87 -3.46 -5.67
C TYR A 287 13.96 -2.75 -4.32
N CYS A 288 14.94 -3.13 -3.51
CA CYS A 288 15.33 -2.44 -2.28
C CYS A 288 16.29 -1.31 -2.63
N VAL A 289 16.10 -0.15 -2.00
CA VAL A 289 16.89 1.04 -2.27
C VAL A 289 17.59 1.49 -1.00
N ASP A 290 18.87 1.82 -1.12
CA ASP A 290 19.60 2.50 -0.07
C ASP A 290 19.47 4.01 -0.20
N ILE A 291 19.01 4.63 0.88
CA ILE A 291 18.80 6.08 0.95
C ILE A 291 20.15 6.81 0.93
N GLU A 292 21.17 6.29 1.62
CA GLU A 292 22.42 7.03 1.80
C GLU A 292 23.24 7.13 0.53
N SER A 293 23.36 6.03 -0.20
CA SER A 293 24.03 5.98 -1.49
C SER A 293 23.11 6.31 -2.66
N GLU A 294 21.80 6.47 -2.44
CA GLU A 294 20.77 6.66 -3.47
C GLU A 294 20.88 5.59 -4.58
N MET A 295 20.99 4.32 -4.20
CA MET A 295 21.26 3.23 -5.12
C MET A 295 20.32 2.05 -4.90
N ILE A 296 19.92 1.40 -5.99
CA ILE A 296 19.25 0.10 -5.94
C ILE A 296 20.25 -0.97 -5.49
N LEU A 297 19.97 -1.62 -4.35
CA LEU A 297 20.87 -2.61 -3.75
C LEU A 297 20.56 -4.04 -4.14
N SER A 298 19.29 -4.41 -4.19
CA SER A 298 18.88 -5.81 -4.39
C SER A 298 17.44 -5.91 -4.90
N PRO A 299 17.06 -7.02 -5.54
CA PRO A 299 15.65 -7.35 -5.75
C PRO A 299 14.86 -7.39 -4.43
N ALA A 300 13.60 -6.97 -4.46
CA ALA A 300 12.67 -7.06 -3.33
C ALA A 300 11.94 -8.42 -3.31
N ARG A 301 12.69 -9.52 -3.44
CA ARG A 301 12.16 -10.90 -3.54
C ARG A 301 11.31 -11.32 -2.35
N PHE A 302 11.48 -10.67 -1.22
CA PHE A 302 10.76 -10.97 0.01
C PHE A 302 9.32 -10.39 0.04
N TYR A 303 8.97 -9.50 -0.89
CA TYR A 303 7.81 -8.62 -0.76
C TYR A 303 6.50 -9.27 -1.20
N SER A 304 6.50 -9.96 -2.34
CA SER A 304 5.39 -10.80 -2.79
C SER A 304 5.91 -12.00 -3.61
N PRO A 305 5.15 -13.10 -3.70
CA PRO A 305 5.53 -14.27 -4.48
C PRO A 305 5.85 -13.97 -5.95
N TYR A 306 5.21 -12.95 -6.52
CA TYR A 306 5.46 -12.49 -7.89
C TYR A 306 6.93 -12.11 -8.13
N PHE A 307 7.57 -11.44 -7.15
CA PHE A 307 8.95 -10.96 -7.27
C PHE A 307 9.98 -11.97 -6.77
N SER A 308 9.56 -13.13 -6.22
CA SER A 308 10.42 -14.08 -5.52
C SER A 308 11.61 -14.62 -6.33
N LYS A 309 11.43 -14.76 -7.64
CA LYS A 309 12.44 -15.25 -8.60
C LYS A 309 12.99 -14.14 -9.50
N GLN A 310 12.72 -12.87 -9.20
CA GLN A 310 13.09 -11.75 -10.06
C GLN A 310 14.62 -11.59 -10.18
N PRO A 311 15.16 -11.34 -11.38
CA PRO A 311 16.57 -11.02 -11.58
C PRO A 311 16.92 -9.60 -11.08
N GLY A 312 18.19 -9.38 -10.73
CA GLY A 312 18.70 -8.09 -10.26
C GLY A 312 19.15 -7.13 -11.36
N LYS A 313 18.34 -6.93 -12.42
CA LYS A 313 18.76 -6.15 -13.59
C LYS A 313 19.11 -4.69 -13.29
N LEU A 314 18.39 -4.07 -12.36
CA LEU A 314 18.60 -2.67 -11.96
C LEU A 314 19.49 -2.51 -10.72
N VAL A 315 20.12 -3.58 -10.23
CA VAL A 315 21.07 -3.48 -9.11
C VAL A 315 22.26 -2.61 -9.51
N GLY A 316 22.61 -1.65 -8.67
CA GLY A 316 23.65 -0.66 -8.93
C GLY A 316 23.15 0.64 -9.57
N THR A 317 21.89 0.71 -10.00
CA THR A 317 21.32 1.94 -10.58
C THR A 317 21.20 3.04 -9.53
N LYS A 318 21.70 4.23 -9.86
CA LYS A 318 21.57 5.45 -9.05
C LYS A 318 20.19 6.10 -9.22
N LEU A 319 19.64 6.60 -8.13
CA LEU A 319 18.33 7.25 -8.03
C LEU A 319 18.48 8.68 -7.46
N PRO A 320 19.11 9.60 -8.21
CA PRO A 320 19.41 10.94 -7.71
C PRO A 320 18.12 11.69 -7.35
N GLY A 321 18.08 12.21 -6.11
CA GLY A 321 16.91 12.91 -5.56
C GLY A 321 16.08 12.06 -4.60
N LEU A 322 16.48 10.82 -4.34
CA LEU A 322 15.84 9.95 -3.35
C LEU A 322 15.88 10.55 -1.94
N LYS A 323 17.00 11.16 -1.52
CA LYS A 323 17.08 11.82 -0.21
C LYS A 323 16.05 12.94 -0.09
N THR A 324 15.89 13.72 -1.16
CA THR A 324 14.86 14.76 -1.25
C THR A 324 13.45 14.18 -1.13
N ALA A 325 13.16 13.06 -1.82
CA ALA A 325 11.89 12.36 -1.71
C ALA A 325 11.63 11.90 -0.26
N VAL A 326 12.63 11.32 0.39
CA VAL A 326 12.56 10.90 1.79
C VAL A 326 12.25 12.08 2.71
N ASP A 327 12.96 13.20 2.57
CA ASP A 327 12.73 14.38 3.40
C ASP A 327 11.31 14.96 3.18
N MET A 328 10.83 14.96 1.94
CA MET A 328 9.45 15.34 1.59
C MET A 328 8.42 14.42 2.27
N SER A 329 8.62 13.10 2.21
CA SER A 329 7.78 12.11 2.88
C SER A 329 7.72 12.32 4.38
N LEU A 330 8.85 12.60 5.03
CA LEU A 330 8.91 12.82 6.48
C LEU A 330 8.16 14.09 6.90
N ARG A 331 8.30 15.18 6.13
CA ARG A 331 7.54 16.43 6.38
C ARG A 331 6.04 16.21 6.18
N ALA A 332 5.65 15.56 5.10
CA ALA A 332 4.26 15.23 4.83
C ALA A 332 3.67 14.32 5.91
N HIS A 333 4.43 13.33 6.42
CA HIS A 333 4.00 12.47 7.51
C HIS A 333 3.80 13.25 8.81
N ALA A 334 4.70 14.16 9.17
CA ALA A 334 4.53 15.02 10.34
C ALA A 334 3.20 15.80 10.28
N LEU A 335 2.88 16.38 9.11
CA LEU A 335 1.65 17.12 8.91
C LEU A 335 0.41 16.20 8.93
N ALA A 336 0.45 15.07 8.24
CA ALA A 336 -0.62 14.08 8.23
C ALA A 336 -0.95 13.62 9.65
N HIS A 337 0.07 13.30 10.44
CA HIS A 337 -0.08 12.86 11.82
C HIS A 337 -0.65 13.96 12.73
N LYS A 338 -0.28 15.22 12.50
CA LYS A 338 -0.89 16.36 13.20
C LYS A 338 -2.39 16.49 12.91
N LYS A 339 -2.81 16.23 11.65
CA LYS A 339 -4.23 16.26 11.25
C LYS A 339 -4.99 15.02 11.72
N GLN A 340 -4.34 13.85 11.71
CA GLN A 340 -4.91 12.55 12.02
C GLN A 340 -3.90 11.73 12.84
N ALA A 341 -3.98 11.81 14.16
CA ALA A 341 -3.01 11.21 15.08
C ALA A 341 -2.91 9.67 14.99
N TRP A 342 -3.89 9.00 14.37
CA TRP A 342 -3.85 7.56 14.15
C TRP A 342 -3.01 7.12 12.94
N LEU A 343 -2.58 8.05 12.09
CA LEU A 343 -1.69 7.79 10.95
C LEU A 343 -0.25 7.55 11.38
N MET A 344 -0.04 6.42 12.08
CA MET A 344 1.27 6.03 12.60
C MET A 344 2.22 5.54 11.51
N MET A 345 1.70 5.10 10.38
CA MET A 345 2.48 4.56 9.28
C MET A 345 1.85 4.91 7.93
N ILE A 346 2.64 5.54 7.06
CA ILE A 346 2.19 6.00 5.74
C ILE A 346 3.15 5.49 4.67
N GLY A 347 2.59 4.94 3.59
CA GLY A 347 3.30 4.62 2.36
C GLY A 347 3.09 5.72 1.34
N TRP A 348 4.18 6.26 0.80
CA TRP A 348 4.16 7.36 -0.18
C TRP A 348 4.56 6.85 -1.55
N ASP A 349 3.68 7.07 -2.53
CA ASP A 349 3.93 6.74 -3.92
C ASP A 349 4.42 7.98 -4.67
N CYS A 350 5.64 7.93 -5.18
CA CYS A 350 6.23 9.03 -5.94
C CYS A 350 7.13 8.53 -7.08
N MET A 351 7.46 9.38 -8.05
CA MET A 351 8.43 9.03 -9.09
C MET A 351 9.38 10.18 -9.38
N PHE A 352 10.52 9.84 -9.99
CA PHE A 352 11.41 10.80 -10.61
C PHE A 352 10.84 11.23 -11.97
N THR A 353 10.84 12.53 -12.24
CA THR A 353 10.37 13.09 -13.51
C THR A 353 11.53 13.31 -14.48
N LYS A 354 11.22 13.89 -15.65
CA LYS A 354 12.21 14.28 -16.67
C LYS A 354 13.28 15.24 -16.14
N LYS A 355 12.97 16.09 -15.16
CA LYS A 355 13.94 17.04 -14.60
C LYS A 355 14.78 16.31 -13.55
N ASP A 356 16.10 16.36 -13.70
CA ASP A 356 17.01 15.69 -12.78
C ASP A 356 16.78 16.13 -11.32
N GLY A 357 16.59 15.15 -10.44
CA GLY A 357 16.34 15.36 -9.02
C GLY A 357 14.92 15.82 -8.67
N GLU A 358 14.04 16.06 -9.66
CA GLU A 358 12.64 16.37 -9.40
C GLU A 358 11.85 15.09 -9.10
N VAL A 359 11.07 15.15 -8.02
CA VAL A 359 10.23 14.06 -7.55
C VAL A 359 8.80 14.57 -7.43
N VAL A 360 7.85 13.79 -7.95
CA VAL A 360 6.42 14.08 -7.85
C VAL A 360 5.71 12.97 -7.10
N PHE A 361 4.85 13.35 -6.17
CA PHE A 361 4.08 12.44 -5.33
C PHE A 361 2.65 12.29 -5.85
N PHE A 362 2.18 11.06 -5.95
CA PHE A 362 0.87 10.73 -6.50
C PHE A 362 -0.17 10.43 -5.43
N GLU A 363 0.27 9.87 -4.31
CA GLU A 363 -0.61 9.24 -3.33
C GLU A 363 0.12 9.02 -2.01
N GLY A 364 -0.59 9.21 -0.90
CA GLY A 364 -0.27 8.61 0.38
C GLY A 364 -1.21 7.43 0.61
N ASN A 365 -0.82 6.47 1.44
CA ASN A 365 -1.67 5.35 1.80
C ASN A 365 -1.51 5.03 3.28
N PHE A 366 -2.60 4.67 3.95
CA PHE A 366 -2.52 4.05 5.26
C PHE A 366 -1.76 2.71 5.17
N ALA A 367 -0.55 2.67 5.74
CA ALA A 367 0.39 1.58 5.51
C ALA A 367 0.60 0.68 6.73
N ALA A 368 -0.15 0.88 7.82
CA ALA A 368 -0.05 0.02 9.01
C ALA A 368 -0.33 -1.45 8.65
N SER A 369 -1.27 -1.68 7.73
CA SER A 369 -1.56 -3.01 7.19
C SER A 369 -0.36 -3.63 6.47
N ARG A 370 0.71 -2.89 6.13
CA ARG A 370 1.92 -3.39 5.44
C ARG A 370 3.07 -3.73 6.41
N ILE A 371 2.97 -3.45 7.71
CA ILE A 371 4.06 -3.68 8.68
C ILE A 371 4.43 -5.15 8.81
N HIS A 372 3.44 -6.04 8.67
CA HIS A 372 3.65 -7.49 8.76
C HIS A 372 4.70 -7.99 7.77
N ARG A 373 4.75 -7.40 6.56
CA ARG A 373 5.74 -7.71 5.53
C ARG A 373 7.17 -7.42 5.97
N ARG A 374 7.38 -6.75 7.10
CA ARG A 374 8.67 -6.26 7.62
C ARG A 374 9.08 -6.94 8.92
N ILE A 375 8.11 -7.33 9.73
CA ILE A 375 8.35 -7.87 11.07
C ILE A 375 8.17 -9.39 11.16
N THR A 376 7.50 -10.02 10.20
CA THR A 376 7.17 -11.45 10.25
C THR A 376 8.11 -12.35 9.44
N PHE A 377 9.19 -11.81 8.85
CA PHE A 377 10.18 -12.61 8.11
C PHE A 377 10.82 -13.73 8.93
N SER A 378 11.01 -13.44 10.21
CA SER A 378 11.51 -14.37 11.21
C SER A 378 11.11 -13.88 12.60
N PRO A 379 11.08 -14.78 13.60
CA PRO A 379 10.83 -14.40 14.99
C PRO A 379 11.79 -13.32 15.52
N LEU A 380 13.04 -13.29 15.03
CA LEU A 380 14.02 -12.29 15.42
C LEU A 380 13.61 -10.87 14.98
N HIS A 381 13.03 -10.70 13.79
CA HIS A 381 12.55 -9.40 13.32
C HIS A 381 11.37 -8.93 14.16
N ALA A 382 10.44 -9.83 14.46
CA ALA A 382 9.30 -9.56 15.34
C ALA A 382 9.78 -9.12 16.73
N TYR A 383 10.71 -9.86 17.33
CA TYR A 383 11.29 -9.52 18.64
C TYR A 383 12.00 -8.15 18.62
N ARG A 384 12.81 -7.87 17.60
CA ARG A 384 13.49 -6.57 17.46
C ARG A 384 12.50 -5.42 17.32
N PHE A 385 11.44 -5.62 16.54
CA PHE A 385 10.36 -4.65 16.40
C PHE A 385 9.69 -4.39 17.75
N LEU A 386 9.26 -5.45 18.46
CA LEU A 386 8.62 -5.32 19.77
C LEU A 386 9.53 -4.56 20.74
N ARG A 387 10.79 -4.97 20.90
CA ARG A 387 11.74 -4.32 21.81
C ARG A 387 11.99 -2.83 21.50
N SER A 388 11.94 -2.45 20.23
CA SER A 388 12.34 -1.10 19.79
C SER A 388 11.16 -0.14 19.64
N TYR A 389 9.94 -0.65 19.50
CA TYR A 389 8.78 0.16 19.08
C TYR A 389 7.52 -0.09 19.91
N PHE A 390 7.34 -1.30 20.45
CA PHE A 390 6.11 -1.70 21.13
C PHE A 390 6.29 -1.71 22.65
#